data_AF-A0A0A1HZN0-F1
#
_entry.id   AF-A0A0A1HZN0-F1
#
_cell.length_a   1.000
_cell.length_b   1.000
_cell.length_c   1.000
_cell.angle_alpha   90.00
_cell.angle_beta   90.00
_cell.angle_gamma   90.00
#
_symmetry.space_group_name_H-M   'P 1'
#
loop_
_entity.id
_entity.type
_entity.pdbx_description
1 polymer ?
#
loop_
_entity_poly.entity_id
_entity_poly.type
_entity_poly.pdbx_seq_one_letter_code
_entity_poly.pdbx_strand_id
1 'polypeptide(L)'
;MKKRGGAIRYNKDHRPLVGSASMGLFGAGHRYEIDSTIADVYLVHRVNRLWLIGRPVLYVVVDTFTRMIVGIHIGLEGPSWNGARHAIYNACTPKVDFCKRYGIDIDELDWPCSHLPVELVADRAELLSEAGEAMTKVVGTTVKILPPFRPDWKSIIESRFRLINEKLDLKFVPGGVDARKMERGDRDYQLDAILDIDEFTEMVIVGVLAHNKSLRVPHLLNREMIAAGVEPTPIELWKWSMENSMLNAKAVSPAELKIALLPSRECRISRGGINFQGVQYTCQTAVREEWLERSHNFQTKYVRVYYDPNSIENCWVKSDAGFEPLTIVPQHSQKYGGLRMEEVLDIIKIVNQVSPDARYEADNIAAQLKGRQEDILDRAKIKRAAQGEPKSNADFKRDKRSKRATEAQRERDLHSADLNQLHVVDNSPVTAETPKRAVSNSARSAAFLKLVVNAGKETNE
;
A
#
# COMPACT_ATOMS: atom_id res chain seq x y z
N MET A 1 -18.93 24.57 -39.75
CA MET A 1 -18.15 23.66 -38.86
C MET A 1 -18.88 23.27 -37.57
N LYS A 2 -19.56 24.16 -36.82
CA LYS A 2 -20.36 23.81 -35.62
C LYS A 2 -21.41 22.68 -35.82
N LYS A 3 -22.00 22.58 -37.01
CA LYS A 3 -23.09 21.63 -37.32
C LYS A 3 -22.64 20.22 -37.80
N ARG A 4 -21.36 19.98 -38.12
CA ARG A 4 -20.90 18.68 -38.68
C ARG A 4 -20.11 17.78 -37.72
N GLY A 5 -19.66 18.29 -36.56
CA GLY A 5 -18.87 17.52 -35.57
C GLY A 5 -19.47 17.46 -34.16
N GLY A 6 -20.66 18.02 -33.94
CA GLY A 6 -21.21 18.24 -32.61
C GLY A 6 -20.54 19.41 -31.89
N ALA A 7 -21.27 20.05 -30.97
CA ALA A 7 -20.77 21.20 -30.21
C ALA A 7 -19.49 20.86 -29.40
N ILE A 8 -19.37 19.61 -28.96
CA ILE A 8 -18.24 19.09 -28.18
C ILE A 8 -16.94 19.12 -28.99
N ARG A 9 -16.96 18.55 -30.21
CA ARG A 9 -15.77 18.46 -31.08
C ARG A 9 -15.40 19.82 -31.65
N TYR A 10 -16.39 20.66 -31.96
CA TYR A 10 -16.14 22.04 -32.36
C TYR A 10 -15.48 22.86 -31.24
N ASN A 11 -15.96 22.72 -30.00
CA ASN A 11 -15.37 23.42 -28.87
C ASN A 11 -13.94 22.95 -28.61
N LYS A 12 -13.67 21.63 -28.72
CA LYS A 12 -12.33 21.03 -28.55
C LYS A 12 -11.34 21.45 -29.65
N ASP A 13 -11.72 21.30 -30.92
CA ASP A 13 -10.77 21.30 -32.04
C ASP A 13 -10.81 22.59 -32.90
N HIS A 14 -11.86 23.42 -32.78
CA HIS A 14 -12.13 24.51 -33.74
C HIS A 14 -12.51 25.85 -33.11
N ARG A 15 -12.58 25.98 -31.79
CA ARG A 15 -12.86 27.25 -31.13
C ARG A 15 -11.60 28.14 -31.17
N PRO A 16 -11.71 29.45 -31.46
CA PRO A 16 -10.60 30.38 -31.28
C PRO A 16 -10.13 30.37 -29.81
N LEU A 17 -8.83 30.19 -29.59
CA LEU A 17 -8.22 30.30 -28.26
C LEU A 17 -8.21 31.79 -27.88
N VAL A 18 -9.17 32.23 -27.05
CA VAL A 18 -9.25 33.61 -26.57
C VAL A 18 -8.83 33.62 -25.10
N GLY A 19 -7.58 34.05 -24.85
CA GLY A 19 -6.97 34.11 -23.52
C GLY A 19 -5.92 33.01 -23.26
N SER A 20 -4.90 33.34 -22.45
CA SER A 20 -3.93 32.38 -21.92
C SER A 20 -4.46 31.80 -20.61
N ALA A 21 -4.22 30.52 -20.30
CA ALA A 21 -4.61 29.94 -19.01
C ALA A 21 -3.92 30.62 -17.81
N SER A 22 -2.82 31.33 -18.06
CA SER A 22 -2.10 32.13 -17.05
C SER A 22 -2.65 33.56 -16.90
N MET A 23 -3.64 33.94 -17.71
CA MET A 23 -4.26 35.26 -17.65
C MET A 23 -5.02 35.43 -16.32
N GLY A 24 -4.69 36.49 -15.59
CA GLY A 24 -5.28 36.80 -14.27
C GLY A 24 -4.63 36.08 -13.09
N LEU A 25 -3.54 35.34 -13.30
CA LEU A 25 -2.72 34.79 -12.23
C LEU A 25 -1.69 35.83 -11.76
N PHE A 26 -1.40 35.83 -10.46
CA PHE A 26 -0.53 36.82 -9.80
C PHE A 26 0.88 36.28 -9.49
N GLY A 27 1.16 35.01 -9.80
CA GLY A 27 2.43 34.35 -9.53
C GLY A 27 2.27 32.85 -9.25
N ALA A 28 3.40 32.21 -8.96
CA ALA A 28 3.53 30.84 -8.48
C ALA A 28 2.69 30.62 -7.21
N GLY A 29 2.05 29.45 -7.11
CA GLY A 29 1.17 29.14 -5.98
C GLY A 29 -0.19 29.85 -6.04
N HIS A 30 -0.49 30.64 -7.08
CA HIS A 30 -1.85 31.14 -7.24
C HIS A 30 -2.81 29.99 -7.55
N ARG A 31 -2.52 29.23 -8.62
CA ARG A 31 -3.42 28.17 -9.09
C ARG A 31 -2.66 26.89 -9.33
N TYR A 32 -3.11 25.83 -8.66
CA TYR A 32 -2.71 24.47 -8.99
C TYR A 32 -3.83 23.78 -9.75
N GLU A 33 -3.44 23.10 -10.81
CA GLU A 33 -4.31 22.21 -11.57
C GLU A 33 -3.90 20.76 -11.31
N ILE A 34 -4.89 19.91 -11.03
CA ILE A 34 -4.70 18.48 -10.83
C ILE A 34 -5.46 17.69 -11.89
N ASP A 35 -4.82 16.64 -12.37
CA ASP A 35 -5.40 15.66 -13.27
C ASP A 35 -4.77 14.28 -13.05
N SER A 36 -5.38 13.26 -13.61
CA SER A 36 -4.96 11.87 -13.46
C SER A 36 -5.05 11.11 -14.79
N THR A 37 -4.08 10.23 -15.03
CA THR A 37 -4.05 9.34 -16.19
C THR A 37 -3.63 7.94 -15.79
N ILE A 38 -4.12 6.93 -16.52
CA ILE A 38 -3.64 5.55 -16.36
C ILE A 38 -2.32 5.46 -17.13
N ALA A 39 -1.22 5.11 -16.48
CA ALA A 39 0.06 4.96 -17.16
C ALA A 39 0.03 3.74 -18.09
N ASP A 40 0.66 3.84 -19.25
CA ASP A 40 0.74 2.78 -20.26
C ASP A 40 1.86 1.77 -19.92
N VAL A 41 1.86 1.24 -18.69
CA VAL A 41 2.82 0.23 -18.24
C VAL A 41 2.17 -0.70 -17.20
N TYR A 42 2.41 -2.00 -17.33
CA TYR A 42 2.03 -3.00 -16.33
C TYR A 42 3.10 -3.12 -15.25
N LEU A 43 2.66 -3.24 -14.00
CA LEU A 43 3.51 -3.39 -12.83
C LEU A 43 3.36 -4.77 -12.19
N VAL A 44 4.39 -5.15 -11.45
CA VAL A 44 4.44 -6.34 -10.59
C VAL A 44 4.52 -5.94 -9.11
N HIS A 45 4.18 -6.87 -8.21
CA HIS A 45 4.22 -6.64 -6.77
C HIS A 45 5.66 -6.64 -6.23
N ARG A 46 5.99 -5.76 -5.27
CA ARG A 46 7.37 -5.63 -4.72
C ARG A 46 7.88 -6.91 -4.06
N VAL A 47 7.04 -7.53 -3.22
CA VAL A 47 7.37 -8.78 -2.50
C VAL A 47 7.45 -10.01 -3.41
N ASN A 48 6.60 -10.10 -4.43
CA ASN A 48 6.61 -11.22 -5.37
C ASN A 48 6.41 -10.72 -6.79
N ARG A 49 7.52 -10.65 -7.53
CA ARG A 49 7.56 -10.17 -8.92
C ARG A 49 6.76 -11.01 -9.91
N LEU A 50 6.26 -12.19 -9.51
CA LEU A 50 5.34 -13.01 -10.31
C LEU A 50 3.87 -12.58 -10.17
N TRP A 51 3.56 -11.66 -9.25
CA TRP A 51 2.21 -11.14 -9.08
C TRP A 51 2.06 -9.85 -9.89
N LEU A 52 1.34 -9.94 -10.99
CA LEU A 52 0.92 -8.79 -11.78
C LEU A 52 -0.12 -7.97 -11.00
N ILE A 53 0.15 -6.68 -10.79
CA ILE A 53 -0.74 -5.77 -10.04
C ILE A 53 -1.52 -4.81 -10.96
N GLY A 54 -1.27 -4.85 -12.26
CA GLY A 54 -1.99 -4.07 -13.26
C GLY A 54 -1.30 -2.76 -13.61
N ARG A 55 -2.09 -1.78 -14.06
CA ARG A 55 -1.59 -0.48 -14.52
C ARG A 55 -1.82 0.60 -13.47
N PRO A 56 -0.83 1.44 -13.16
CA PRO A 56 -0.97 2.46 -12.14
C PRO A 56 -1.70 3.70 -12.68
N VAL A 57 -2.28 4.47 -11.77
CA VAL A 57 -2.84 5.80 -12.04
C VAL A 57 -1.87 6.85 -11.53
N LEU A 58 -1.39 7.69 -12.45
CA LEU A 58 -0.51 8.82 -12.19
C LEU A 58 -1.36 10.09 -12.03
N TYR A 59 -1.28 10.69 -10.84
CA TYR A 59 -1.82 12.01 -10.52
C TYR A 59 -0.69 13.03 -10.58
N VAL A 60 -0.93 14.16 -11.23
CA VAL A 60 0.05 15.24 -11.36
C VAL A 60 -0.61 16.56 -10.99
N VAL A 61 0.07 17.33 -10.13
CA VAL A 61 -0.30 18.69 -9.76
C VAL A 61 0.66 19.66 -10.43
N VAL A 62 0.12 20.60 -11.18
CA VAL A 62 0.89 21.58 -11.96
C VAL A 62 0.52 22.99 -11.52
N ASP A 63 1.53 23.83 -11.34
CA ASP A 63 1.32 25.26 -11.17
C ASP A 63 1.02 25.93 -12.53
N THR A 64 -0.14 26.57 -12.64
CA THR A 64 -0.61 27.16 -13.91
C THR A 64 0.22 28.39 -14.33
N PHE A 65 0.88 29.07 -13.39
CA PHE A 65 1.68 30.26 -13.72
C PHE A 65 3.02 29.88 -14.36
N THR A 66 3.76 29.00 -13.69
CA THR A 66 5.15 28.60 -14.01
C THR A 66 5.23 27.37 -14.89
N ARG A 67 4.18 26.55 -14.93
CA ARG A 67 4.14 25.22 -15.55
C ARG A 67 4.96 24.15 -14.84
N MET A 68 5.41 24.45 -13.63
CA MET A 68 6.16 23.54 -12.80
C MET A 68 5.23 22.43 -12.30
N ILE A 69 5.69 21.18 -12.37
CA ILE A 69 5.04 20.09 -11.68
C ILE A 69 5.40 20.25 -10.21
N VAL A 70 4.40 20.53 -9.38
CA VAL A 70 4.58 20.83 -7.96
C VAL A 70 4.34 19.63 -7.07
N GLY A 71 3.60 18.62 -7.53
CA GLY A 71 3.43 17.37 -6.80
C GLY A 71 2.91 16.24 -7.68
N ILE A 72 3.10 15.01 -7.20
CA ILE A 72 2.67 13.79 -7.87
C ILE A 72 2.13 12.78 -6.87
N HIS A 73 1.35 11.82 -7.38
CA HIS A 73 1.03 10.58 -6.66
C HIS A 73 0.79 9.46 -7.65
N ILE A 74 1.24 8.25 -7.30
CA ILE A 74 1.01 7.04 -8.07
C ILE A 74 0.24 6.06 -7.18
N GLY A 75 -0.95 5.66 -7.63
CA GLY A 75 -1.80 4.69 -6.95
C GLY A 75 -2.24 3.57 -7.90
N LEU A 76 -2.81 2.50 -7.34
CA LEU A 76 -3.37 1.38 -8.12
C LEU A 76 -4.90 1.47 -8.24
N GLU A 77 -5.54 2.30 -7.42
CA GLU A 77 -6.96 2.63 -7.53
C GLU A 77 -7.24 3.60 -8.68
N GLY A 78 -8.42 3.50 -9.27
CA GLY A 78 -8.88 4.43 -10.31
C GLY A 78 -8.88 5.90 -9.85
N PRO A 79 -9.02 6.85 -10.80
CA PRO A 79 -9.18 8.27 -10.51
C PRO A 79 -10.18 8.55 -9.38
N SER A 80 -9.71 9.14 -8.29
CA SER A 80 -10.50 9.38 -7.08
C SER A 80 -9.96 10.57 -6.28
N TRP A 81 -10.79 11.12 -5.39
CA TRP A 81 -10.34 12.09 -4.39
C TRP A 81 -9.20 11.56 -3.51
N ASN A 82 -9.20 10.24 -3.23
CA ASN A 82 -8.16 9.60 -2.44
C ASN A 82 -6.79 9.75 -3.09
N GLY A 83 -6.64 9.47 -4.38
CA GLY A 83 -5.37 9.69 -5.07
C GLY A 83 -5.05 11.18 -5.23
N ALA A 84 -6.06 12.01 -5.50
CA ALA A 84 -5.90 13.44 -5.71
C ALA A 84 -5.32 14.17 -4.47
N ARG A 85 -5.87 13.90 -3.28
CA ARG A 85 -5.40 14.52 -2.03
C ARG A 85 -3.96 14.14 -1.68
N HIS A 86 -3.48 12.95 -2.07
CA HIS A 86 -2.07 12.58 -1.89
C HIS A 86 -1.15 13.37 -2.82
N ALA A 87 -1.56 13.58 -4.07
CA ALA A 87 -0.80 14.44 -4.99
C ALA A 87 -0.74 15.88 -4.47
N ILE A 88 -1.85 16.38 -3.90
CA ILE A 88 -1.92 17.72 -3.28
C ILE A 88 -1.07 17.77 -2.01
N TYR A 89 -1.13 16.76 -1.15
CA TYR A 89 -0.29 16.68 0.05
C TYR A 89 1.19 16.69 -0.32
N ASN A 90 1.59 15.90 -1.31
CA ASN A 90 2.92 15.93 -1.87
C ASN A 90 3.26 17.34 -2.37
N ALA A 91 2.36 18.00 -3.13
CA ALA A 91 2.59 19.36 -3.62
C ALA A 91 2.84 20.40 -2.51
N CYS A 92 2.22 20.20 -1.36
CA CYS A 92 2.25 21.13 -0.23
C CYS A 92 3.24 20.73 0.86
N THR A 93 4.12 19.76 0.59
CA THR A 93 5.18 19.32 1.52
C THR A 93 6.55 19.35 0.85
N PRO A 94 7.65 19.51 1.63
CA PRO A 94 9.00 19.43 1.11
C PRO A 94 9.27 18.09 0.40
N LYS A 95 10.02 18.14 -0.70
CA LYS A 95 10.24 16.98 -1.57
C LYS A 95 11.46 16.13 -1.21
N VAL A 96 12.34 16.62 -0.33
CA VAL A 96 13.58 15.92 0.05
C VAL A 96 13.27 14.54 0.65
N ASP A 97 12.48 14.48 1.73
CA ASP A 97 12.12 13.21 2.38
C ASP A 97 11.28 12.31 1.45
N PHE A 98 10.46 12.92 0.59
CA PHE A 98 9.68 12.17 -0.40
C PHE A 98 10.57 11.49 -1.43
N CYS A 99 11.53 12.20 -2.03
CA CYS A 99 12.45 11.65 -3.03
C CYS A 99 13.39 10.62 -2.40
N LYS A 100 13.87 10.88 -1.18
CA LYS A 100 14.73 9.97 -0.43
C LYS A 100 14.11 8.61 -0.19
N ARG A 101 12.78 8.54 -0.01
CA ARG A 101 12.04 7.26 0.09
C ARG A 101 12.24 6.35 -1.13
N TYR A 102 12.44 6.95 -2.30
CA TYR A 102 12.66 6.26 -3.56
C TYR A 102 14.13 6.24 -3.97
N GLY A 103 15.06 6.46 -3.03
CA GLY A 103 16.50 6.41 -3.31
C GLY A 103 17.04 7.61 -4.09
N ILE A 104 16.30 8.72 -4.16
CA ILE A 104 16.71 9.93 -4.89
C ILE A 104 17.06 11.02 -3.88
N ASP A 105 18.34 11.40 -3.84
CA ASP A 105 18.81 12.55 -3.06
C ASP A 105 18.70 13.83 -3.90
N ILE A 106 18.04 14.85 -3.34
CA ILE A 106 17.90 16.18 -3.93
C ILE A 106 18.09 17.25 -2.87
N ASP A 107 18.49 18.45 -3.30
CA ASP A 107 18.43 19.65 -2.47
C ASP A 107 17.03 20.29 -2.53
N GLU A 108 16.69 21.12 -1.56
CA GLU A 108 15.40 21.85 -1.54
C GLU A 108 15.18 22.68 -2.82
N LEU A 109 16.26 23.17 -3.43
CA LEU A 109 16.22 24.00 -4.64
C LEU A 109 16.00 23.22 -5.94
N ASP A 110 16.12 21.89 -5.94
CA ASP A 110 15.84 21.06 -7.12
C ASP A 110 14.34 20.88 -7.35
N TRP A 111 13.55 20.95 -6.28
CA TRP A 111 12.09 20.93 -6.35
C TRP A 111 11.45 21.87 -5.31
N PRO A 112 11.61 23.20 -5.47
CA PRO A 112 11.39 24.21 -4.42
C PRO A 112 9.91 24.59 -4.20
N CYS A 113 9.02 23.60 -4.10
CA CYS A 113 7.60 23.83 -3.87
C CYS A 113 7.07 23.00 -2.69
N SER A 114 6.49 23.70 -1.72
CA SER A 114 5.77 23.15 -0.56
C SER A 114 4.64 24.09 -0.12
N HIS A 115 4.15 24.93 -1.03
CA HIS A 115 3.18 25.97 -0.73
C HIS A 115 1.77 25.53 -1.08
N LEU A 116 0.80 26.03 -0.31
CA LEU A 116 -0.62 25.86 -0.59
C LEU A 116 -1.07 26.80 -1.69
N PRO A 117 -1.89 26.31 -2.65
CA PRO A 117 -2.41 27.17 -3.68
C PRO A 117 -3.56 28.03 -3.16
N VAL A 118 -3.73 29.22 -3.76
CA VAL A 118 -4.95 30.02 -3.56
C VAL A 118 -6.16 29.32 -4.18
N GLU A 119 -5.98 28.76 -5.38
CA GLU A 119 -7.01 28.06 -6.13
C GLU A 119 -6.54 26.66 -6.52
N LEU A 120 -7.37 25.66 -6.22
CA LEU A 120 -7.18 24.30 -6.69
C LEU A 120 -8.24 23.98 -7.73
N VAL A 121 -7.79 23.50 -8.88
CA VAL A 121 -8.63 23.27 -10.04
C VAL A 121 -8.49 21.82 -10.52
N ALA A 122 -9.60 21.16 -10.79
CA ALA A 122 -9.59 19.84 -11.45
C ALA A 122 -10.52 19.83 -12.67
N ASP A 123 -10.15 19.01 -13.64
CA ASP A 123 -10.95 18.75 -14.83
C ASP A 123 -12.12 17.80 -14.57
N ARG A 124 -11.95 16.86 -13.62
CA ARG A 124 -12.98 15.88 -13.28
C ARG A 124 -13.57 16.20 -11.91
N ALA A 125 -14.90 16.18 -11.84
CA ALA A 125 -15.60 16.37 -10.58
C ALA A 125 -15.19 15.30 -9.56
N GLU A 126 -14.97 14.04 -9.96
CA GLU A 126 -14.55 12.93 -9.08
C GLU A 126 -13.23 13.16 -8.34
N LEU A 127 -12.37 14.06 -8.85
CA LEU A 127 -11.10 14.39 -8.22
C LEU A 127 -11.24 15.40 -7.09
N LEU A 128 -12.30 16.23 -7.07
CA LEU A 128 -12.46 17.30 -6.08
C LEU A 128 -13.87 17.41 -5.48
N SER A 129 -14.79 16.52 -5.84
CA SER A 129 -16.19 16.53 -5.37
C SER A 129 -16.29 16.42 -3.85
N GLU A 130 -15.38 15.65 -3.24
CA GLU A 130 -15.29 15.45 -1.79
C GLU A 130 -14.27 16.39 -1.12
N ALA A 131 -13.50 17.16 -1.89
CA ALA A 131 -12.48 18.08 -1.38
C ALA A 131 -13.10 19.33 -0.73
N GLY A 132 -14.32 19.69 -1.15
CA GLY A 132 -14.87 21.04 -1.01
C GLY A 132 -14.90 21.58 0.42
N GLU A 133 -15.45 20.84 1.39
CA GLU A 133 -15.57 21.36 2.75
C GLU A 133 -14.24 21.39 3.50
N ALA A 134 -13.46 20.31 3.44
CA ALA A 134 -12.22 20.19 4.21
C ALA A 134 -11.13 21.14 3.69
N MET A 135 -10.93 21.23 2.37
CA MET A 135 -9.92 22.11 1.78
C MET A 135 -10.27 23.59 1.96
N THR A 136 -11.53 23.96 1.73
CA THR A 136 -11.93 25.36 1.82
C THR A 136 -11.95 25.83 3.29
N LYS A 137 -12.49 25.03 4.22
CA LYS A 137 -12.63 25.44 5.64
C LYS A 137 -11.31 25.36 6.41
N VAL A 138 -10.50 24.32 6.20
CA VAL A 138 -9.26 24.11 7.01
C VAL A 138 -8.09 24.85 6.38
N VAL A 139 -7.95 24.76 5.06
CA VAL A 139 -6.73 25.18 4.37
C VAL A 139 -6.88 26.57 3.74
N GLY A 140 -8.11 27.01 3.47
CA GLY A 140 -8.40 28.31 2.85
C GLY A 140 -8.15 28.34 1.34
N THR A 141 -7.94 27.17 0.72
CA THR A 141 -7.82 27.02 -0.72
C THR A 141 -9.20 26.96 -1.37
N THR A 142 -9.42 27.79 -2.38
CA THR A 142 -10.67 27.76 -3.15
C THR A 142 -10.66 26.60 -4.13
N VAL A 143 -11.58 25.65 -3.97
CA VAL A 143 -11.74 24.52 -4.89
C VAL A 143 -12.68 24.91 -6.03
N LYS A 144 -12.20 24.81 -7.28
CA LYS A 144 -13.01 25.06 -8.48
C LYS A 144 -13.01 23.81 -9.37
N ILE A 145 -14.19 23.27 -9.62
CA ILE A 145 -14.38 22.25 -10.67
C ILE A 145 -14.61 23.00 -11.97
N LEU A 146 -13.80 22.73 -13.00
CA LEU A 146 -13.98 23.39 -14.28
C LEU A 146 -15.31 22.97 -14.90
N PRO A 147 -16.09 23.91 -15.47
CA PRO A 147 -17.20 23.51 -16.32
C PRO A 147 -16.63 22.70 -17.49
N PRO A 148 -17.31 21.61 -17.90
CA PRO A 148 -16.83 20.82 -19.02
C PRO A 148 -16.66 21.72 -20.26
N PHE A 149 -15.67 21.42 -21.10
CA PHE A 149 -15.44 22.07 -22.41
C PHE A 149 -14.66 23.41 -22.43
N ARG A 150 -13.58 23.56 -21.65
CA ARG A 150 -12.50 24.58 -21.85
C ARG A 150 -11.18 23.94 -22.32
N PRO A 151 -11.03 23.70 -23.64
CA PRO A 151 -9.89 22.98 -24.21
C PRO A 151 -8.58 23.78 -24.17
N ASP A 152 -8.68 25.11 -24.13
CA ASP A 152 -7.56 26.03 -23.91
C ASP A 152 -6.80 25.69 -22.61
N TRP A 153 -7.52 25.29 -21.56
CA TRP A 153 -6.94 25.01 -20.24
C TRP A 153 -6.47 23.55 -20.13
N LYS A 154 -7.20 22.61 -20.76
CA LYS A 154 -6.79 21.19 -20.89
C LYS A 154 -5.48 20.99 -21.63
N SER A 155 -5.20 21.83 -22.64
CA SER A 155 -4.03 21.66 -23.52
C SER A 155 -2.70 21.65 -22.77
N ILE A 156 -2.62 22.36 -21.64
CA ILE A 156 -1.41 22.49 -20.82
C ILE A 156 -1.08 21.17 -20.12
N ILE A 157 -2.09 20.49 -19.57
CA ILE A 157 -1.89 19.27 -18.78
C ILE A 157 -1.80 18.04 -19.69
N GLU A 158 -2.65 17.94 -20.72
CA GLU A 158 -2.57 16.84 -21.71
C GLU A 158 -1.21 16.81 -22.42
N SER A 159 -0.64 17.97 -22.73
CA SER A 159 0.72 18.07 -23.29
C SER A 159 1.78 17.61 -22.28
N ARG A 160 1.58 17.87 -20.99
CA ARG A 160 2.53 17.50 -19.92
C ARG A 160 2.53 16.02 -19.61
N PHE A 161 1.37 15.38 -19.55
CA PHE A 161 1.30 13.92 -19.44
C PHE A 161 1.96 13.26 -20.64
N ARG A 162 1.75 13.80 -21.84
CA ARG A 162 2.46 13.32 -23.02
C ARG A 162 3.96 13.49 -22.89
N LEU A 163 4.44 14.64 -22.43
CA LEU A 163 5.86 14.89 -22.21
C LEU A 163 6.48 14.01 -21.12
N ILE A 164 5.76 13.75 -20.02
CA ILE A 164 6.22 12.81 -18.99
C ILE A 164 6.26 11.40 -19.59
N ASN A 165 5.19 10.94 -20.24
CA ASN A 165 5.16 9.63 -20.89
C ASN A 165 6.23 9.48 -21.98
N GLU A 166 6.53 10.55 -22.73
CA GLU A 166 7.62 10.61 -23.72
C GLU A 166 8.99 10.59 -23.04
N LYS A 167 9.21 11.36 -21.97
CA LYS A 167 10.47 11.35 -21.21
C LYS A 167 10.73 10.02 -20.50
N LEU A 168 9.68 9.35 -20.07
CA LEU A 168 9.75 8.01 -19.48
C LEU A 168 9.86 6.91 -20.54
N ASP A 169 9.58 7.23 -21.80
CA ASP A 169 9.61 6.33 -22.96
C ASP A 169 8.95 4.97 -22.68
N LEU A 170 7.80 4.99 -21.96
CA LEU A 170 7.14 3.79 -21.40
C LEU A 170 6.86 2.71 -22.45
N LYS A 171 6.63 3.09 -23.70
CA LYS A 171 6.47 2.19 -24.86
C LYS A 171 7.65 1.24 -25.09
N PHE A 172 8.85 1.57 -24.62
CA PHE A 172 10.06 0.76 -24.77
C PHE A 172 10.44 0.02 -23.49
N VAL A 173 9.70 0.26 -22.41
CA VAL A 173 9.89 -0.42 -21.13
C VAL A 173 9.21 -1.79 -21.19
N PRO A 174 9.83 -2.87 -20.68
CA PRO A 174 9.15 -4.15 -20.53
C PRO A 174 7.87 -4.02 -19.69
N GLY A 175 6.74 -4.48 -20.23
CA GLY A 175 5.41 -4.23 -19.66
C GLY A 175 4.70 -2.98 -20.19
N GLY A 176 5.37 -2.18 -21.02
CA GLY A 176 4.83 -0.98 -21.67
C GLY A 176 3.79 -1.29 -22.73
N VAL A 177 2.72 -0.50 -22.78
CA VAL A 177 1.59 -0.69 -23.71
C VAL A 177 1.66 0.34 -24.84
N ASP A 178 1.69 -0.10 -26.09
CA ASP A 178 1.48 0.79 -27.24
C ASP A 178 -0.02 0.86 -27.58
N ALA A 179 -0.71 1.88 -27.04
CA ALA A 179 -2.15 2.07 -27.22
C ALA A 179 -2.60 2.17 -28.70
N ARG A 180 -1.67 2.36 -29.65
CA ARG A 180 -1.96 2.44 -31.09
C ARG A 180 -1.89 1.08 -31.82
N LYS A 181 -1.44 0.02 -31.17
CA LYS A 181 -1.16 -1.30 -31.79
C LYS A 181 -1.75 -2.46 -31.00
N MET A 182 -3.00 -2.36 -30.53
CA MET A 182 -3.67 -3.49 -29.91
C MET A 182 -4.61 -4.14 -30.93
N GLU A 183 -4.04 -5.00 -31.78
CA GLU A 183 -4.76 -5.91 -32.66
C GLU A 183 -4.88 -7.30 -32.01
N ARG A 184 -5.82 -8.11 -32.51
CA ARG A 184 -6.10 -9.43 -31.96
C ARG A 184 -4.98 -10.40 -32.37
N GLY A 185 -4.11 -10.78 -31.43
CA GLY A 185 -2.95 -11.66 -31.65
C GLY A 185 -1.60 -11.05 -31.25
N ASP A 186 -1.59 -9.79 -30.81
CA ASP A 186 -0.40 -9.11 -30.32
C ASP A 186 0.14 -9.69 -29.00
N ARG A 187 1.43 -9.46 -28.76
CA ARG A 187 2.18 -9.88 -27.57
C ARG A 187 1.48 -9.41 -26.29
N ASP A 188 1.29 -10.32 -25.33
CA ASP A 188 0.69 -9.97 -24.04
C ASP A 188 1.70 -9.20 -23.18
N TYR A 189 1.64 -7.88 -23.25
CA TYR A 189 2.52 -6.96 -22.50
C TYR A 189 2.53 -7.24 -20.99
N GLN A 190 1.48 -7.86 -20.45
CA GLN A 190 1.41 -8.23 -19.04
C GLN A 190 2.51 -9.22 -18.63
N LEU A 191 2.91 -10.12 -19.54
CA LEU A 191 3.93 -11.13 -19.27
C LEU A 191 5.35 -10.56 -19.27
N ASP A 192 5.52 -9.35 -19.80
CA ASP A 192 6.81 -8.64 -19.85
C ASP A 192 6.96 -7.63 -18.70
N ALA A 193 5.98 -7.51 -17.81
CA ALA A 193 6.00 -6.56 -16.70
C ALA A 193 7.14 -6.88 -15.72
N ILE A 194 8.01 -5.90 -15.46
CA ILE A 194 9.14 -6.04 -14.54
C ILE A 194 9.16 -5.01 -13.41
N LEU A 195 8.58 -3.84 -13.66
CA LEU A 195 8.62 -2.72 -12.72
C LEU A 195 7.63 -2.91 -11.59
N ASP A 196 8.04 -2.64 -10.37
CA ASP A 196 7.10 -2.42 -9.28
C ASP A 196 6.68 -0.95 -9.16
N ILE A 197 5.76 -0.67 -8.23
CA ILE A 197 5.23 0.68 -8.03
C ILE A 197 6.26 1.69 -7.53
N ASP A 198 7.26 1.27 -6.76
CA ASP A 198 8.28 2.17 -6.22
C ASP A 198 9.32 2.48 -7.30
N GLU A 199 9.76 1.49 -8.07
CA GLU A 199 10.63 1.68 -9.23
C GLU A 199 9.96 2.58 -10.29
N PHE A 200 8.67 2.36 -10.56
CA PHE A 200 7.92 3.25 -11.45
C PHE A 200 7.78 4.66 -10.86
N THR A 201 7.59 4.79 -9.54
CA THR A 201 7.54 6.10 -8.87
C THR A 201 8.89 6.81 -8.97
N GLU A 202 10.00 6.11 -8.79
CA GLU A 202 11.36 6.62 -8.97
C GLU A 202 11.55 7.18 -10.38
N MET A 203 11.18 6.41 -11.42
CA MET A 203 11.24 6.86 -12.81
C MET A 203 10.44 8.14 -13.03
N VAL A 204 9.21 8.22 -12.49
CA VAL A 204 8.36 9.41 -12.59
C VAL A 204 9.02 10.62 -11.90
N ILE A 205 9.60 10.45 -10.71
CA ILE A 205 10.30 11.54 -10.00
C ILE A 205 11.44 12.10 -10.85
N VAL A 206 12.28 11.22 -11.42
CA VAL A 206 13.37 11.63 -12.33
C VAL A 206 12.82 12.39 -13.54
N GLY A 207 11.73 11.90 -14.14
CA GLY A 207 11.03 12.57 -15.24
C GLY A 207 10.52 13.96 -14.87
N VAL A 208 10.00 14.13 -13.66
CA VAL A 208 9.51 15.41 -13.13
C VAL A 208 10.66 16.40 -12.90
N LEU A 209 11.74 15.97 -12.25
CA LEU A 209 12.93 16.81 -12.02
C LEU A 209 13.49 17.30 -13.37
N ALA A 210 13.62 16.39 -14.34
CA ALA A 210 14.04 16.74 -15.68
C ALA A 210 13.07 17.71 -16.37
N HIS A 211 11.75 17.51 -16.23
CA HIS A 211 10.73 18.42 -16.78
C HIS A 211 10.85 19.83 -16.19
N ASN A 212 10.91 19.94 -14.86
CA ASN A 212 10.97 21.22 -14.16
C ASN A 212 12.22 22.02 -14.52
N LYS A 213 13.34 21.34 -14.77
CA LYS A 213 14.62 21.96 -15.14
C LYS A 213 14.79 22.23 -16.64
N SER A 214 14.18 21.43 -17.52
CA SER A 214 14.52 21.44 -18.96
C SER A 214 13.40 21.93 -19.88
N LEU A 215 12.14 21.99 -19.43
CA LEU A 215 11.05 22.43 -20.31
C LEU A 215 11.25 23.91 -20.69
N ARG A 216 11.18 24.22 -21.98
CA ARG A 216 11.26 25.61 -22.47
C ARG A 216 9.87 26.23 -22.61
N VAL A 217 9.61 27.31 -21.86
CA VAL A 217 8.34 28.06 -21.85
C VAL A 217 8.54 29.57 -22.05
N PRO A 218 9.22 30.02 -23.13
CA PRO A 218 9.55 31.45 -23.32
C PRO A 218 8.31 32.36 -23.43
N HIS A 219 7.18 31.81 -23.88
CA HIS A 219 5.92 32.54 -24.00
C HIS A 219 5.30 32.96 -22.65
N LEU A 220 5.85 32.52 -21.53
CA LEU A 220 5.39 32.90 -20.18
C LEU A 220 6.21 34.03 -19.55
N LEU A 221 7.34 34.40 -20.15
CA LEU A 221 8.14 35.49 -19.61
C LEU A 221 7.40 36.82 -19.78
N ASN A 222 7.33 37.59 -18.70
CA ASN A 222 6.88 38.97 -18.72
C ASN A 222 8.07 39.94 -18.90
N ARG A 223 7.79 41.23 -19.05
CA ARG A 223 8.84 42.24 -19.26
C ARG A 223 9.88 42.29 -18.13
N GLU A 224 9.46 42.09 -16.90
CA GLU A 224 10.35 42.13 -15.72
C GLU A 224 11.24 40.90 -15.65
N MET A 225 10.70 39.71 -15.91
CA MET A 225 11.46 38.46 -16.03
C MET A 225 12.50 38.54 -17.15
N ILE A 226 12.11 39.11 -18.31
CA ILE A 226 13.06 39.33 -19.43
C ILE A 226 14.16 40.29 -19.02
N ALA A 227 13.82 41.40 -18.36
CA ALA A 227 14.80 42.38 -17.89
C ALA A 227 15.75 41.80 -16.82
N ALA A 228 15.25 40.90 -15.98
CA ALA A 228 16.03 40.19 -14.97
C ALA A 228 16.83 38.99 -15.53
N GLY A 229 16.71 38.67 -16.82
CA GLY A 229 17.43 37.55 -17.44
C GLY A 229 16.97 36.17 -16.97
N VAL A 230 15.70 36.03 -16.58
CA VAL A 230 15.15 34.76 -16.11
C VAL A 230 15.14 33.73 -17.23
N GLU A 231 15.77 32.58 -16.98
CA GLU A 231 15.72 31.46 -17.91
C GLU A 231 14.27 30.94 -18.05
N PRO A 232 13.77 30.68 -19.28
CA PRO A 232 12.38 30.29 -19.50
C PRO A 232 12.16 28.80 -19.20
N THR A 233 12.45 28.39 -17.97
CA THR A 233 12.20 27.03 -17.44
C THR A 233 11.28 27.10 -16.24
N PRO A 234 10.42 26.08 -16.00
CA PRO A 234 9.44 26.13 -14.92
C PRO A 234 10.04 26.43 -13.55
N ILE A 235 11.19 25.83 -13.23
CA ILE A 235 11.86 26.03 -11.94
C ILE A 235 12.38 27.45 -11.76
N GLU A 236 12.91 28.08 -12.81
CA GLU A 236 13.43 29.44 -12.75
C GLU A 236 12.31 30.49 -12.74
N LEU A 237 11.22 30.27 -13.50
CA LEU A 237 10.00 31.07 -13.35
C LEU A 237 9.42 30.97 -11.94
N TRP A 238 9.46 29.79 -11.33
CA TRP A 238 9.01 29.57 -9.96
C TRP A 238 9.85 30.36 -8.95
N LYS A 239 11.17 30.20 -8.98
CA LYS A 239 12.10 30.92 -8.08
C LYS A 239 11.92 32.43 -8.19
N TRP A 240 11.94 32.96 -9.42
CA TRP A 240 11.73 34.39 -9.64
C TRP A 240 10.37 34.85 -9.11
N SER A 241 9.32 34.07 -9.34
CA SER A 241 7.98 34.41 -8.87
C SER A 241 7.91 34.41 -7.33
N MET A 242 8.48 33.42 -6.65
CA MET A 242 8.50 33.38 -5.18
C MET A 242 9.23 34.58 -4.57
N GLU A 243 10.25 35.12 -5.24
CA GLU A 243 10.99 36.30 -4.78
C GLU A 243 10.27 37.63 -5.08
N ASN A 244 9.46 37.69 -6.14
CA ASN A 244 8.93 38.95 -6.68
C ASN A 244 7.40 39.09 -6.63
N SER A 245 6.66 38.02 -6.28
CA SER A 245 5.20 38.04 -6.29
C SER A 245 4.63 38.45 -4.93
N MET A 246 3.54 39.22 -4.94
CA MET A 246 2.81 39.62 -3.72
C MET A 246 1.89 38.52 -3.17
N LEU A 247 1.99 37.30 -3.68
CA LEU A 247 1.20 36.16 -3.21
C LEU A 247 1.74 35.66 -1.88
N ASN A 248 1.07 36.06 -0.80
CA ASN A 248 1.31 35.49 0.51
C ASN A 248 0.63 34.12 0.60
N ALA A 249 1.38 33.05 0.32
CA ALA A 249 0.92 31.70 0.59
C ALA A 249 0.61 31.57 2.10
N LYS A 250 -0.60 31.10 2.44
CA LYS A 250 -0.98 30.88 3.83
C LYS A 250 -0.03 29.83 4.43
N ALA A 251 0.66 30.18 5.51
CA ALA A 251 1.37 29.20 6.31
C ALA A 251 0.35 28.30 7.02
N VAL A 252 0.40 27.00 6.74
CA VAL A 252 -0.45 25.99 7.39
C VAL A 252 0.47 25.00 8.07
N SER A 253 0.15 24.65 9.32
CA SER A 253 0.95 23.71 10.07
C SER A 253 0.89 22.31 9.43
N PRO A 254 1.94 21.49 9.55
CA PRO A 254 1.91 20.11 9.07
C PRO A 254 0.72 19.30 9.64
N ALA A 255 0.29 19.62 10.87
CA ALA A 255 -0.87 19.00 11.50
C ALA A 255 -2.20 19.36 10.81
N GLU A 256 -2.43 20.64 10.51
CA GLU A 256 -3.61 21.09 9.78
C GLU A 256 -3.66 20.52 8.36
N LEU A 257 -2.50 20.45 7.70
CA LEU A 257 -2.37 19.85 6.38
C LEU A 257 -2.75 18.36 6.41
N LYS A 258 -2.28 17.62 7.43
CA LYS A 258 -2.65 16.22 7.65
C LYS A 258 -4.16 16.04 7.89
N ILE A 259 -4.79 16.89 8.70
CA ILE A 259 -6.25 16.84 8.93
C ILE A 259 -7.01 17.04 7.62
N ALA A 260 -6.59 18.01 6.82
CA ALA A 260 -7.32 18.40 5.63
C ALA A 260 -7.17 17.39 4.49
N LEU A 261 -5.97 16.82 4.33
CA LEU A 261 -5.61 16.05 3.13
C LEU A 261 -5.47 14.56 3.36
N LEU A 262 -5.17 14.08 4.58
CA LEU A 262 -5.00 12.64 4.78
C LEU A 262 -6.34 11.93 5.02
N PRO A 263 -6.50 10.70 4.51
CA PRO A 263 -7.57 9.81 4.96
C PRO A 263 -7.62 9.69 6.46
N SER A 264 -8.83 9.46 6.97
CA SER A 264 -8.99 8.95 8.32
C SER A 264 -9.98 7.80 8.37
N ARG A 265 -9.79 6.90 9.33
CA ARG A 265 -10.67 5.77 9.59
C ARG A 265 -10.79 5.53 11.10
N GLU A 266 -11.99 5.23 11.56
CA GLU A 266 -12.16 4.76 12.94
C GLU A 266 -11.69 3.32 13.07
N CYS A 267 -10.75 3.12 13.99
CA CYS A 267 -10.02 1.89 14.18
C CYS A 267 -10.30 1.34 15.58
N ARG A 268 -10.53 0.03 15.65
CA ARG A 268 -10.84 -0.64 16.91
C ARG A 268 -9.58 -0.84 17.73
N ILE A 269 -9.63 -0.45 19.00
CA ILE A 269 -8.59 -0.77 19.98
C ILE A 269 -8.83 -2.19 20.52
N SER A 270 -7.76 -2.97 20.59
CA SER A 270 -7.75 -4.32 21.16
C SER A 270 -6.55 -4.52 22.08
N ARG A 271 -6.47 -5.67 22.76
CA ARG A 271 -5.31 -6.04 23.57
C ARG A 271 -4.00 -6.08 22.77
N GLY A 272 -4.08 -6.37 21.47
CA GLY A 272 -2.91 -6.38 20.56
C GLY A 272 -2.53 -5.01 20.02
N GLY A 273 -3.30 -3.95 20.32
CA GLY A 273 -3.08 -2.60 19.80
C GLY A 273 -4.28 -2.05 19.03
N ILE A 274 -4.05 -0.91 18.38
CA ILE A 274 -4.97 -0.23 17.47
C ILE A 274 -4.98 -1.00 16.15
N ASN A 275 -6.12 -1.61 15.78
CA ASN A 275 -6.22 -2.40 14.56
C ASN A 275 -6.64 -1.53 13.38
N PHE A 276 -5.75 -1.41 12.39
CA PHE A 276 -6.01 -0.68 11.17
C PHE A 276 -5.58 -1.50 9.95
N GLN A 277 -6.53 -1.83 9.07
CA GLN A 277 -6.30 -2.58 7.82
C GLN A 277 -5.51 -3.89 7.99
N GLY A 278 -5.74 -4.63 9.09
CA GLY A 278 -5.04 -5.88 9.38
C GLY A 278 -3.63 -5.71 9.97
N VAL A 279 -3.17 -4.47 10.16
CA VAL A 279 -1.94 -4.13 10.87
C VAL A 279 -2.28 -3.61 12.27
N GLN A 280 -1.42 -3.91 13.24
CA GLN A 280 -1.56 -3.48 14.63
C GLN A 280 -0.55 -2.38 14.94
N TYR A 281 -1.05 -1.34 15.60
CA TYR A 281 -0.29 -0.16 15.95
C TYR A 281 -0.39 0.15 17.44
N THR A 282 0.55 0.94 17.93
CA THR A 282 0.57 1.53 19.28
C THR A 282 1.04 2.97 19.21
N CYS A 283 0.88 3.73 20.29
CA CYS A 283 1.47 5.05 20.46
C CYS A 283 1.73 5.33 21.95
N GLN A 284 2.46 6.40 22.25
CA GLN A 284 2.79 6.78 23.62
C GLN A 284 1.53 7.04 24.46
N THR A 285 0.52 7.70 23.89
CA THR A 285 -0.78 7.89 24.56
C THR A 285 -1.45 6.56 24.87
N ALA A 286 -1.47 5.62 23.91
CA ALA A 286 -2.10 4.31 24.10
C ALA A 286 -1.43 3.49 25.21
N VAL A 287 -0.11 3.62 25.36
CA VAL A 287 0.66 2.99 26.46
C VAL A 287 0.38 3.69 27.78
N ARG A 288 0.50 5.03 27.83
CA ARG A 288 0.33 5.82 29.06
C ARG A 288 -1.08 5.69 29.66
N GLU A 289 -2.10 5.63 28.82
CA GLU A 289 -3.49 5.53 29.24
C GLU A 289 -4.01 4.09 29.27
N GLU A 290 -3.11 3.11 29.12
CA GLU A 290 -3.39 1.68 29.23
C GLU A 290 -4.54 1.24 28.30
N TRP A 291 -4.62 1.81 27.10
CA TRP A 291 -5.73 1.55 26.16
C TRP A 291 -5.87 0.06 25.84
N LEU A 292 -4.74 -0.63 25.71
CA LEU A 292 -4.69 -2.05 25.37
C LEU A 292 -5.16 -2.92 26.55
N GLU A 293 -4.81 -2.57 27.79
CA GLU A 293 -5.15 -3.33 29.00
C GLU A 293 -6.62 -3.14 29.37
N ARG A 294 -7.10 -1.89 29.25
CA ARG A 294 -8.49 -1.52 29.54
C ARG A 294 -9.48 -2.01 28.47
N SER A 295 -8.99 -2.53 27.34
CA SER A 295 -9.85 -2.99 26.24
C SER A 295 -10.76 -4.18 26.59
N HIS A 296 -10.45 -4.94 27.65
CA HIS A 296 -11.29 -6.02 28.16
C HIS A 296 -12.45 -5.56 29.05
N ASN A 297 -12.29 -4.45 29.77
CA ASN A 297 -13.20 -4.04 30.85
C ASN A 297 -14.17 -2.91 30.47
N PHE A 298 -13.99 -2.29 29.29
CA PHE A 298 -14.81 -1.19 28.82
C PHE A 298 -15.44 -1.49 27.46
N GLN A 299 -16.55 -0.81 27.15
CA GLN A 299 -17.13 -0.70 25.80
C GLN A 299 -16.00 -0.50 24.78
N THR A 300 -16.04 -1.27 23.69
CA THR A 300 -15.07 -1.21 22.58
C THR A 300 -14.69 0.24 22.27
N LYS A 301 -13.43 0.61 22.55
CA LYS A 301 -12.92 1.94 22.24
C LYS A 301 -12.47 1.99 20.78
N TYR A 302 -12.88 3.04 20.10
CA TYR A 302 -12.43 3.36 18.74
C TYR A 302 -11.55 4.60 18.80
N VAL A 303 -10.55 4.65 17.93
CA VAL A 303 -9.73 5.85 17.72
C VAL A 303 -9.69 6.17 16.23
N ARG A 304 -9.77 7.45 15.89
CA ARG A 304 -9.64 7.90 14.51
C ARG A 304 -8.17 7.95 14.13
N VAL A 305 -7.77 7.09 13.19
CA VAL A 305 -6.42 7.02 12.64
C VAL A 305 -6.39 7.78 11.33
N TYR A 306 -5.44 8.70 11.21
CA TYR A 306 -5.10 9.39 9.97
C TYR A 306 -3.88 8.71 9.35
N TYR A 307 -3.82 8.53 8.03
CA TYR A 307 -2.76 7.74 7.43
C TYR A 307 -2.35 8.22 6.03
N ASP A 308 -1.11 7.93 5.65
CA ASP A 308 -0.61 8.01 4.27
C ASP A 308 -0.66 6.59 3.64
N PRO A 309 -1.49 6.32 2.63
CA PRO A 309 -1.54 5.02 1.95
C PRO A 309 -0.20 4.58 1.34
N ASN A 310 0.70 5.53 1.06
CA ASN A 310 2.02 5.24 0.49
C ASN A 310 3.02 4.72 1.52
N SER A 311 2.65 4.62 2.80
CA SER A 311 3.48 3.98 3.81
C SER A 311 2.65 3.58 5.02
N ILE A 312 2.71 2.30 5.38
CA ILE A 312 2.07 1.83 6.61
C ILE A 312 2.69 2.44 7.88
N GLU A 313 3.91 2.97 7.79
CA GLU A 313 4.62 3.59 8.93
C GLU A 313 4.09 5.00 9.21
N ASN A 314 3.47 5.61 8.22
CA ASN A 314 2.93 6.95 8.28
C ASN A 314 1.46 6.94 8.69
N CYS A 315 1.22 6.57 9.94
CA CYS A 315 -0.09 6.66 10.58
C CYS A 315 -0.02 7.55 11.81
N TRP A 316 -1.10 8.25 12.13
CA TRP A 316 -1.17 9.17 13.25
C TRP A 316 -2.54 9.13 13.93
N VAL A 317 -2.55 9.50 15.21
CA VAL A 317 -3.77 9.79 15.96
C VAL A 317 -3.76 11.24 16.41
N LYS A 318 -4.93 11.85 16.49
CA LYS A 318 -5.07 13.19 17.05
C LYS A 318 -5.19 13.06 18.57
N SER A 319 -4.22 13.61 19.28
CA SER A 319 -4.21 13.80 20.73
C SER A 319 -4.51 15.26 21.08
N ASP A 320 -4.70 15.56 22.37
CA ASP A 320 -4.84 16.95 22.86
C ASP A 320 -3.59 17.81 22.57
N ALA A 321 -2.41 17.18 22.49
CA ALA A 321 -1.14 17.82 22.18
C ALA A 321 -0.86 17.94 20.66
N GLY A 322 -1.76 17.44 19.80
CA GLY A 322 -1.60 17.45 18.34
C GLY A 322 -1.51 16.04 17.74
N PHE A 323 -0.88 15.93 16.57
CA PHE A 323 -0.74 14.64 15.88
C PHE A 323 0.39 13.83 16.48
N GLU A 324 0.03 12.67 17.02
CA GLU A 324 0.97 11.69 17.54
C GLU A 324 1.17 10.58 16.50
N PRO A 325 2.42 10.23 16.13
CA PRO A 325 2.68 9.13 15.22
C PRO A 325 2.36 7.78 15.87
N LEU A 326 1.80 6.88 15.07
CA LEU A 326 1.61 5.49 15.43
C LEU A 326 2.88 4.70 15.11
N THR A 327 3.23 3.77 15.98
CA THR A 327 4.30 2.79 15.78
C THR A 327 3.68 1.43 15.51
N ILE A 328 4.14 0.74 14.48
CA ILE A 328 3.70 -0.63 14.18
C ILE A 328 4.21 -1.56 15.27
N VAL A 329 3.38 -2.50 15.72
CA VAL A 329 3.84 -3.49 16.72
C VAL A 329 4.98 -4.36 16.15
N PRO A 330 5.96 -4.79 16.96
CA PRO A 330 7.20 -5.41 16.46
C PRO A 330 6.98 -6.58 15.50
N GLN A 331 6.02 -7.46 15.79
CA GLN A 331 5.73 -8.64 14.96
C GLN A 331 5.25 -8.27 13.56
N HIS A 332 4.46 -7.20 13.45
CA HIS A 332 3.93 -6.73 12.18
C HIS A 332 4.94 -5.82 11.45
N SER A 333 5.77 -5.08 12.20
CA SER A 333 6.86 -4.28 11.62
C SER A 333 7.86 -5.18 10.88
N GLN A 334 8.26 -6.31 11.47
CA GLN A 334 9.13 -7.28 10.81
C GLN A 334 8.51 -7.87 9.53
N LYS A 335 7.19 -8.03 9.51
CA LYS A 335 6.47 -8.67 8.40
C LYS A 335 6.13 -7.71 7.26
N TYR A 336 5.83 -6.47 7.57
CA TYR A 336 5.22 -5.52 6.63
C TYR A 336 5.99 -4.19 6.51
N GLY A 337 7.03 -3.96 7.31
CA GLY A 337 7.80 -2.70 7.31
C GLY A 337 8.29 -2.30 5.93
N GLY A 338 8.30 -1.00 5.64
CA GLY A 338 8.66 -0.47 4.32
C GLY A 338 7.66 -0.73 3.18
N LEU A 339 6.52 -1.38 3.42
CA LEU A 339 5.47 -1.61 2.41
C LEU A 339 4.40 -0.52 2.41
N ARG A 340 3.73 -0.36 1.27
CA ARG A 340 2.52 0.47 1.16
C ARG A 340 1.32 -0.25 1.75
N MET A 341 0.28 0.50 2.11
CA MET A 341 -0.94 -0.08 2.68
C MET A 341 -1.61 -1.08 1.74
N GLU A 342 -1.66 -0.77 0.45
CA GLU A 342 -2.26 -1.62 -0.59
C GLU A 342 -1.53 -2.96 -0.72
N GLU A 343 -0.19 -2.94 -0.69
CA GLU A 343 0.64 -4.14 -0.74
C GLU A 343 0.40 -5.05 0.47
N VAL A 344 0.26 -4.46 1.66
CA VAL A 344 -0.05 -5.24 2.87
C VAL A 344 -1.43 -5.89 2.76
N LEU A 345 -2.42 -5.17 2.23
CA LEU A 345 -3.75 -5.70 1.99
C LEU A 345 -3.72 -6.86 0.98
N ASP A 346 -2.95 -6.73 -0.09
CA ASP A 346 -2.76 -7.78 -1.09
C ASP A 346 -2.08 -9.01 -0.48
N ILE A 347 -1.01 -8.83 0.30
CA ILE A 347 -0.35 -9.93 1.02
C ILE A 347 -1.32 -10.62 1.96
N ILE A 348 -2.10 -9.88 2.76
CA ILE A 348 -3.08 -10.44 3.68
C ILE A 348 -4.15 -11.21 2.90
N LYS A 349 -4.63 -10.66 1.79
CA LYS A 349 -5.65 -11.30 0.93
C LYS A 349 -5.12 -12.58 0.32
N ILE A 350 -3.89 -12.59 -0.19
CA ILE A 350 -3.26 -13.75 -0.82
C ILE A 350 -2.96 -14.83 0.21
N VAL A 351 -2.40 -14.49 1.37
CA VAL A 351 -2.10 -15.46 2.43
C VAL A 351 -3.37 -16.10 3.00
N ASN A 352 -4.48 -15.36 3.05
CA ASN A 352 -5.76 -15.88 3.51
C ASN A 352 -6.52 -16.69 2.44
N GLN A 353 -6.04 -16.71 1.19
CA GLN A 353 -6.62 -17.58 0.16
C GLN A 353 -6.17 -19.02 0.40
N VAL A 354 -7.14 -19.87 0.73
CA VAL A 354 -6.92 -21.32 0.78
C VAL A 354 -7.02 -21.88 -0.64
N SER A 355 -5.96 -22.53 -1.12
CA SER A 355 -5.96 -23.15 -2.45
C SER A 355 -7.01 -24.27 -2.53
N PRO A 356 -7.56 -24.55 -3.73
CA PRO A 356 -8.48 -25.68 -3.91
C PRO A 356 -7.89 -27.01 -3.42
N ASP A 357 -6.59 -27.24 -3.66
CA ASP A 357 -5.89 -28.43 -3.22
C ASP A 357 -5.81 -28.53 -1.69
N ALA A 358 -5.50 -27.42 -1.00
CA ALA A 358 -5.45 -27.39 0.46
C ALA A 358 -6.84 -27.60 1.08
N ARG A 359 -7.91 -27.09 0.44
CA ARG A 359 -9.30 -27.39 0.86
C ARG A 359 -9.60 -28.87 0.69
N TYR A 360 -9.28 -29.44 -0.46
CA TYR A 360 -9.49 -30.86 -0.74
C TYR A 360 -8.74 -31.77 0.23
N GLU A 361 -7.49 -31.43 0.54
CA GLU A 361 -6.66 -32.17 1.49
C GLU A 361 -7.22 -32.07 2.92
N ALA A 362 -7.66 -30.87 3.34
CA ALA A 362 -8.32 -30.68 4.64
C ALA A 362 -9.62 -31.49 4.75
N ASP A 363 -10.45 -31.51 3.70
CA ASP A 363 -11.68 -32.29 3.66
C ASP A 363 -11.40 -33.80 3.71
N ASN A 364 -10.39 -34.27 2.98
CA ASN A 364 -9.94 -35.67 3.04
C ASN A 364 -9.43 -36.06 4.42
N ILE A 365 -8.62 -35.21 5.06
CA ILE A 365 -8.14 -35.44 6.43
C ILE A 365 -9.33 -35.48 7.39
N ALA A 366 -10.29 -34.57 7.25
CA ALA A 366 -11.49 -34.54 8.09
C ALA A 366 -12.34 -35.81 7.91
N ALA A 367 -12.50 -36.29 6.68
CA ALA A 367 -13.22 -37.53 6.37
C ALA A 367 -12.51 -38.76 6.95
N GLN A 368 -11.19 -38.86 6.81
CA GLN A 368 -10.39 -39.95 7.39
C GLN A 368 -10.44 -39.92 8.92
N LEU A 369 -10.34 -38.74 9.53
CA LEU A 369 -10.47 -38.56 10.97
C LEU A 369 -11.84 -39.04 11.44
N LYS A 370 -12.91 -38.64 10.76
CA LYS A 370 -14.28 -39.04 11.10
C LYS A 370 -14.47 -40.55 10.98
N GLY A 371 -14.04 -41.16 9.88
CA GLY A 371 -14.11 -42.62 9.70
C GLY A 371 -13.33 -43.36 10.80
N ARG A 372 -12.13 -42.87 11.14
CA ARG A 372 -11.35 -43.46 12.24
C ARG A 372 -12.03 -43.29 13.61
N GLN A 373 -12.68 -42.16 13.86
CA GLN A 373 -13.45 -41.93 15.08
C GLN A 373 -14.66 -42.85 15.16
N GLU A 374 -15.38 -43.06 14.06
CA GLU A 374 -16.50 -44.01 13.96
C GLU A 374 -16.03 -45.44 14.24
N ASP A 375 -14.92 -45.90 13.63
CA ASP A 375 -14.32 -47.22 13.91
C ASP A 375 -13.95 -47.40 15.39
N ILE A 376 -13.44 -46.34 16.04
CA ILE A 376 -13.10 -46.37 17.46
C ILE A 376 -14.38 -46.48 18.30
N LEU A 377 -15.41 -45.69 17.96
CA LEU A 377 -16.69 -45.70 18.65
C LEU A 377 -17.39 -47.04 18.50
N ASP A 378 -17.40 -47.65 17.32
CA ASP A 378 -18.06 -48.93 17.09
C ASP A 378 -17.33 -50.08 17.80
N ARG A 379 -16.00 -50.10 17.76
CA ARG A 379 -15.22 -51.04 18.59
C ARG A 379 -15.49 -50.85 20.08
N ALA A 380 -15.64 -49.61 20.56
CA ALA A 380 -15.97 -49.32 21.95
C ALA A 380 -17.40 -49.78 22.31
N LYS A 381 -18.38 -49.57 21.42
CA LYS A 381 -19.76 -50.07 21.60
C LYS A 381 -19.80 -51.59 21.67
N ILE A 382 -19.10 -52.29 20.78
CA ILE A 382 -19.02 -53.77 20.78
C ILE A 382 -18.43 -54.27 22.10
N LYS A 383 -17.31 -53.70 22.55
CA LYS A 383 -16.70 -54.05 23.85
C LYS A 383 -17.65 -53.79 25.02
N ARG A 384 -18.40 -52.68 25.00
CA ARG A 384 -19.38 -52.35 26.06
C ARG A 384 -20.57 -53.32 26.07
N ALA A 385 -21.09 -53.66 24.89
CA ALA A 385 -22.21 -54.59 24.73
C ALA A 385 -21.83 -56.00 25.19
N ALA A 386 -20.61 -56.46 24.90
CA ALA A 386 -20.10 -57.75 25.36
C ALA A 386 -20.01 -57.89 26.90
N GLN A 387 -19.93 -56.77 27.64
CA GLN A 387 -19.92 -56.77 29.11
C GLN A 387 -21.31 -56.76 29.76
N GLY A 388 -22.39 -56.68 28.96
CA GLY A 388 -23.77 -56.64 29.44
C GLY A 388 -24.19 -55.32 30.10
N GLU A 389 -25.47 -55.24 30.47
CA GLU A 389 -26.07 -54.05 31.08
C GLU A 389 -25.78 -53.95 32.57
N PRO A 390 -25.56 -52.73 33.10
CA PRO A 390 -25.37 -52.53 34.52
C PRO A 390 -26.67 -52.80 35.28
N LYS A 391 -26.57 -53.35 36.50
CA LYS A 391 -27.73 -53.64 37.37
C LYS A 391 -28.61 -52.41 37.65
N SER A 392 -28.00 -51.22 37.72
CA SER A 392 -28.72 -49.95 37.82
C SER A 392 -27.85 -48.77 37.35
N ASN A 393 -28.50 -47.66 37.00
CA ASN A 393 -27.81 -46.41 36.64
C ASN A 393 -26.99 -45.84 37.82
N ALA A 394 -27.45 -46.06 39.06
CA ALA A 394 -26.74 -45.62 40.26
C ALA A 394 -25.47 -46.45 40.49
N ASP A 395 -25.54 -47.77 40.36
CA ASP A 395 -24.38 -48.67 40.53
C ASP A 395 -23.32 -48.47 39.45
N PHE A 396 -23.74 -48.21 38.19
CA PHE A 396 -22.81 -47.90 37.11
C PHE A 396 -21.98 -46.64 37.43
N LYS A 397 -22.60 -45.64 38.05
CA LYS A 397 -21.98 -44.34 38.40
C LYS A 397 -21.30 -44.34 39.77
N ARG A 398 -21.45 -45.38 40.59
CA ARG A 398 -20.87 -45.47 41.94
C ARG A 398 -19.36 -45.73 41.90
N ASP A 399 -18.65 -45.31 42.94
CA ASP A 399 -17.23 -45.58 43.21
C ASP A 399 -16.25 -45.14 42.10
N LYS A 400 -16.63 -44.13 41.30
CA LYS A 400 -15.79 -43.57 40.21
C LYS A 400 -14.37 -43.23 40.67
N ARG A 401 -14.22 -42.64 41.87
CA ARG A 401 -12.91 -42.25 42.42
C ARG A 401 -12.02 -43.46 42.66
N SER A 402 -12.58 -44.56 43.19
CA SER A 402 -11.85 -45.80 43.40
C SER A 402 -11.49 -46.46 42.07
N LYS A 403 -12.46 -46.65 41.16
CA LYS A 403 -12.25 -47.20 39.81
C LYS A 403 -11.19 -46.43 39.01
N ARG A 404 -11.19 -45.09 39.12
CA ARG A 404 -10.16 -44.24 38.50
C ARG A 404 -8.79 -44.42 39.13
N ALA A 405 -8.70 -44.60 40.45
CA ALA A 405 -7.43 -44.83 41.14
C ALA A 405 -6.81 -46.18 40.75
N THR A 406 -7.63 -47.23 40.59
CA THR A 406 -7.17 -48.54 40.10
C THR A 406 -6.67 -48.46 38.66
N GLU A 407 -7.41 -47.79 37.78
CA GLU A 407 -7.00 -47.60 36.38
C GLU A 407 -5.70 -46.77 36.30
N ALA A 408 -5.60 -45.69 37.08
CA ALA A 408 -4.39 -44.86 37.12
C ALA A 408 -3.17 -45.58 37.72
N GLN A 409 -3.37 -46.58 38.59
CA GLN A 409 -2.27 -47.43 39.05
C GLN A 409 -1.85 -48.39 37.93
N ARG A 410 -2.82 -49.03 37.25
CA ARG A 410 -2.56 -49.92 36.12
C ARG A 410 -1.84 -49.21 34.96
N GLU A 411 -2.24 -47.98 34.63
CA GLU A 411 -1.54 -47.16 33.63
C GLU A 411 -0.09 -46.86 34.06
N ARG A 412 0.16 -46.57 35.34
CA ARG A 412 1.52 -46.36 35.86
C ARG A 412 2.37 -47.64 35.78
N ASP A 413 1.78 -48.79 36.09
CA ASP A 413 2.45 -50.08 36.03
C ASP A 413 2.76 -50.48 34.56
N LEU A 414 1.86 -50.19 33.63
CA LEU A 414 2.10 -50.39 32.18
C LEU A 414 3.18 -49.44 31.66
N HIS A 415 3.12 -48.16 32.01
CA HIS A 415 4.09 -47.18 31.56
C HIS A 415 5.50 -47.46 32.13
N SER A 416 5.58 -47.95 33.37
CA SER A 416 6.86 -48.40 33.95
C SER A 416 7.37 -49.69 33.29
N ALA A 417 6.50 -50.61 32.87
CA ALA A 417 6.89 -51.78 32.09
C ALA A 417 7.40 -51.41 30.69
N ASP A 418 6.75 -50.48 29.99
CA ASP A 418 7.20 -49.97 28.68
C ASP A 418 8.55 -49.24 28.80
N LEU A 419 8.74 -48.43 29.85
CA LEU A 419 10.02 -47.81 30.16
C LEU A 419 11.11 -48.85 30.45
N ASN A 420 10.79 -49.92 31.16
CA ASN A 420 11.74 -51.01 31.41
C ASN A 420 12.10 -51.78 30.13
N GLN A 421 11.19 -51.93 29.17
CA GLN A 421 11.51 -52.53 27.86
C GLN A 421 12.47 -51.67 27.03
N LEU A 422 12.43 -50.34 27.17
CA LEU A 422 13.39 -49.43 26.53
C LEU A 422 14.80 -49.50 27.15
N HIS A 423 14.92 -49.97 28.39
CA HIS A 423 16.20 -50.16 29.10
C HIS A 423 16.87 -51.51 28.81
N VAL A 424 16.17 -52.48 28.21
CA VAL A 424 16.75 -53.77 27.78
C VAL A 424 17.26 -53.63 26.34
N VAL A 425 18.28 -52.78 26.15
CA VAL A 425 19.22 -52.92 25.03
C VAL A 425 20.53 -53.36 25.67
N ASP A 426 20.75 -54.68 25.70
CA ASP A 426 22.04 -55.24 26.11
C ASP A 426 23.14 -54.67 25.20
N ASN A 427 24.14 -54.03 25.83
CA ASN A 427 25.42 -53.74 25.23
C ASN A 427 26.15 -55.07 24.95
N SER A 428 25.76 -55.78 23.90
CA SER A 428 26.61 -56.77 23.26
C SER A 428 27.46 -56.06 22.20
N PRO A 429 28.79 -56.30 22.15
CA PRO A 429 29.67 -55.58 21.24
C PRO A 429 29.35 -55.96 19.78
N VAL A 430 28.85 -54.99 19.02
CA VAL A 430 28.62 -55.13 17.58
C VAL A 430 29.99 -55.18 16.89
N THR A 431 30.38 -56.36 16.41
CA THR A 431 31.40 -56.49 15.36
C THR A 431 30.91 -55.74 14.11
N ALA A 432 31.76 -54.83 13.64
CA ALA A 432 31.48 -53.94 12.52
C ALA A 432 31.27 -54.70 11.20
N GLU A 433 30.09 -54.52 10.60
CA GLU A 433 29.94 -54.59 9.14
C GLU A 433 29.11 -53.40 8.63
N THR A 434 29.69 -52.74 7.64
CA THR A 434 29.28 -51.51 6.94
C THR A 434 27.84 -51.53 6.39
N PRO A 435 27.05 -50.44 6.54
CA PRO A 435 25.76 -50.35 5.87
C PRO A 435 25.90 -49.82 4.44
N LYS A 436 25.39 -50.62 3.50
CA LYS A 436 25.01 -50.19 2.15
C LYS A 436 23.86 -49.19 2.21
N ARG A 437 23.93 -48.22 1.30
CA ARG A 437 23.02 -47.10 1.06
C ARG A 437 21.57 -47.56 0.80
N ALA A 438 20.62 -47.02 1.56
CA ALA A 438 19.20 -47.05 1.23
C ALA A 438 18.69 -45.63 0.97
N VAL A 439 18.02 -45.46 -0.16
CA VAL A 439 17.58 -44.19 -0.76
C VAL A 439 16.24 -43.78 -0.15
N SER A 440 16.16 -42.59 0.47
CA SER A 440 14.90 -41.98 0.87
C SER A 440 14.45 -40.94 -0.15
N ASN A 441 13.38 -41.26 -0.90
CA ASN A 441 12.63 -40.29 -1.69
C ASN A 441 11.81 -39.39 -0.77
N SER A 442 12.21 -38.13 -0.61
CA SER A 442 11.35 -37.04 -0.15
C SER A 442 11.91 -35.71 -0.66
N ALA A 443 11.51 -35.32 -1.86
CA ALA A 443 12.03 -34.16 -2.58
C ALA A 443 11.49 -32.79 -2.09
N ARG A 444 10.74 -32.72 -0.98
CA ARG A 444 10.15 -31.45 -0.52
C ARG A 444 10.66 -30.93 0.83
N SER A 445 11.24 -31.76 1.69
CA SER A 445 11.77 -31.30 2.98
C SER A 445 13.15 -30.63 2.88
N ALA A 446 13.95 -30.99 1.86
CA ALA A 446 15.31 -30.47 1.69
C ALA A 446 15.36 -29.05 1.05
N ALA A 447 14.32 -28.63 0.33
CA ALA A 447 14.27 -27.31 -0.32
C ALA A 447 13.91 -26.18 0.68
N PHE A 448 13.08 -26.47 1.69
CA PHE A 448 12.65 -25.48 2.67
C PHE A 448 13.73 -25.14 3.71
N LEU A 449 14.53 -26.14 4.11
CA LEU A 449 15.62 -25.94 5.09
C LEU A 449 16.89 -25.31 4.50
N LYS A 450 17.07 -25.32 3.17
CA LYS A 450 18.20 -24.63 2.51
C LYS A 450 17.98 -23.12 2.32
N LEU A 451 16.73 -22.64 2.33
CA LEU A 451 16.44 -21.21 2.17
C LEU A 451 16.61 -20.41 3.47
N VAL A 452 16.51 -21.08 4.64
CA VAL A 452 16.57 -20.42 5.95
C VAL A 452 17.98 -20.37 6.54
N VAL A 453 18.91 -21.22 6.08
CA VAL A 453 20.28 -21.28 6.61
C VAL A 453 21.26 -20.38 5.84
N ASN A 454 20.95 -19.98 4.60
CA ASN A 454 21.86 -19.16 3.77
C ASN A 454 21.73 -17.63 3.95
N ALA A 455 20.96 -17.14 4.93
CA ALA A 455 20.91 -15.71 5.26
C ALA A 455 21.79 -15.31 6.46
N GLY A 456 22.53 -16.26 7.06
CA GLY A 456 23.22 -16.05 8.34
C GLY A 456 24.75 -16.16 8.33
N LYS A 457 25.39 -16.40 7.19
CA LYS A 457 26.86 -16.50 7.11
C LYS A 457 27.40 -16.00 5.78
N GLU A 458 27.69 -14.70 5.73
CA GLU A 458 28.89 -14.19 5.06
C GLU A 458 29.38 -12.98 5.87
N THR A 459 30.37 -13.28 6.71
CA THR A 459 31.25 -12.41 7.49
C THR A 459 32.23 -11.71 6.54
N ASN A 460 32.54 -10.43 6.77
CA ASN A 460 33.73 -10.02 7.52
C ASN A 460 35.01 -10.59 6.88
N GLU A 461 35.58 -9.82 5.94
CA GLU A 461 37.02 -9.64 5.69
C GLU A 461 37.24 -8.29 5.01
#